data_AF-A0A661NX82-F1
#
_entry.id   AF-A0A661NX82-F1
#
_cell.length_a   1.000
_cell.length_b   1.000
_cell.length_c   1.000
_cell.angle_alpha   90.00
_cell.angle_beta   90.00
_cell.angle_gamma   90.00
#
_symmetry.space_group_name_H-M   'P 1'
#
loop_
_entity.id
_entity.type
_entity.pdbx_description
1 polymer ?
#
loop_
_entity_poly.entity_id
_entity_poly.type
_entity_poly.pdbx_seq_one_letter_code
_entity_poly.pdbx_strand_id
1 'polypeptide(L)'
;MHRLSILRDIARALTRPHTYNPVVNPHVVFGILWGSVFPLYLLATHWVGGGCAGGLGQTLGEVLRDGWGWVSLALPIVLGALYGAMGTVRKDKDDRIDESFRDLEAKLNDR
;
A
#
# COMPACT_ATOMS: atom_id res chain seq x y z
N MET A 1 6.49 -17.41 -17.82
CA MET A 1 5.05 -17.50 -17.46
C MET A 1 4.73 -17.08 -16.02
N HIS A 2 5.66 -17.14 -15.06
CA HIS A 2 5.41 -16.83 -13.64
C HIS A 2 5.11 -15.36 -13.28
N ARG A 3 5.50 -14.38 -14.11
CA ARG A 3 5.26 -12.94 -13.85
C ARG A 3 3.83 -12.49 -14.15
N LEU A 4 3.18 -13.14 -15.12
CA LEU A 4 1.81 -12.83 -15.53
C LEU A 4 0.77 -13.35 -14.52
N SER A 5 1.09 -14.37 -13.72
CA SER A 5 0.21 -14.81 -12.63
C SER A 5 0.23 -13.82 -11.47
N ILE A 6 1.41 -13.32 -11.10
CA ILE A 6 1.56 -12.34 -10.01
C ILE A 6 0.78 -11.06 -10.29
N LEU A 7 0.90 -10.51 -11.51
CA LEU A 7 0.16 -9.30 -11.89
C LEU A 7 -1.37 -9.51 -11.86
N ARG A 8 -1.83 -10.70 -12.24
CA ARG A 8 -3.25 -11.06 -12.19
C ARG A 8 -3.75 -11.20 -10.76
N ASP A 9 -2.94 -11.77 -9.88
CA ASP A 9 -3.26 -11.91 -8.46
C ASP A 9 -3.34 -10.53 -7.78
N ILE A 10 -2.40 -9.63 -8.10
CA ILE A 10 -2.43 -8.25 -7.62
C ILE A 10 -3.64 -7.50 -8.18
N ALA A 11 -3.93 -7.61 -9.48
CA ALA A 11 -5.10 -6.97 -10.08
C ALA A 11 -6.42 -7.46 -9.46
N ARG A 12 -6.52 -8.76 -9.20
CA ARG A 12 -7.66 -9.35 -8.48
C ARG A 12 -7.71 -8.86 -7.04
N ALA A 13 -6.58 -8.76 -6.34
CA ALA A 13 -6.54 -8.23 -4.99
C ALA A 13 -7.01 -6.77 -4.94
N LEU A 14 -6.57 -5.91 -5.87
CA LEU A 14 -7.02 -4.52 -5.96
C LEU A 14 -8.55 -4.36 -6.10
N THR A 15 -9.26 -5.36 -6.62
CA THR A 15 -10.74 -5.31 -6.66
C THR A 15 -11.43 -5.62 -5.33
N ARG A 16 -10.70 -6.07 -4.30
CA ARG A 16 -11.30 -6.49 -3.02
C ARG A 16 -11.34 -5.35 -2.00
N PRO A 17 -12.46 -5.14 -1.29
CA PRO A 17 -12.57 -4.07 -0.29
C PRO A 17 -11.62 -4.27 0.91
N HIS A 18 -11.30 -5.52 1.26
CA HIS A 18 -10.33 -5.85 2.32
C HIS A 18 -8.93 -5.29 2.02
N THR A 19 -8.57 -5.15 0.75
CA THR A 19 -7.26 -4.66 0.31
C THR A 19 -6.97 -3.23 0.79
N TYR A 20 -8.01 -2.42 1.01
CA TYR A 20 -7.87 -1.02 1.40
C TYR A 20 -8.18 -0.76 2.88
N ASN A 21 -8.54 -1.79 3.65
CA ASN A 21 -8.90 -1.63 5.06
C ASN A 21 -7.64 -1.70 5.95
N PRO A 22 -7.19 -0.59 6.58
CA PRO A 22 -5.97 -0.56 7.38
C PRO A 22 -6.06 -1.37 8.67
N VAL A 23 -7.27 -1.64 9.18
CA VAL A 23 -7.48 -2.43 10.40
C VAL A 23 -7.27 -3.91 10.12
N VAL A 24 -7.79 -4.39 8.98
CA VAL A 24 -7.72 -5.82 8.61
C VAL A 24 -6.43 -6.12 7.84
N ASN A 25 -5.85 -5.13 7.17
CA ASN A 25 -4.65 -5.28 6.36
C ASN A 25 -3.60 -4.23 6.74
N PRO A 26 -2.71 -4.53 7.72
CA PRO A 26 -1.70 -3.58 8.18
C PRO A 26 -0.68 -3.22 7.10
N HIS A 27 -0.59 -3.99 6.01
CA HIS A 27 0.28 -3.67 4.87
C HIS A 27 -0.15 -2.36 4.18
N VAL A 28 -1.44 -1.99 4.23
CA VAL A 28 -1.92 -0.70 3.73
C VAL A 28 -1.27 0.44 4.49
N VAL A 29 -1.25 0.34 5.83
CA VAL A 29 -0.64 1.34 6.71
C VAL A 29 0.85 1.44 6.42
N PHE A 30 1.53 0.32 6.27
CA PHE A 30 2.94 0.30 5.87
C PHE A 30 3.17 1.00 4.53
N GLY A 31 2.36 0.71 3.51
CA GLY A 31 2.47 1.34 2.20
C GLY A 31 2.24 2.86 2.24
N ILE A 32 1.28 3.33 3.03
CA ILE A 32 0.99 4.76 3.22
C ILE A 32 2.15 5.44 3.95
N LEU A 33 2.61 4.88 5.07
CA LEU A 33 3.70 5.45 5.86
C LEU A 33 4.97 5.52 5.02
N TRP A 34 5.30 4.45 4.30
CA TRP A 34 6.48 4.41 3.45
C TRP A 34 6.37 5.37 2.27
N GLY A 35 5.20 5.45 1.63
CA GLY A 35 4.97 6.39 0.54
C GLY A 35 4.90 7.85 0.98
N SER A 36 4.64 8.12 2.25
CA SER A 36 4.63 9.47 2.83
C SER A 36 6.02 10.05 3.07
N VAL A 37 7.08 9.22 3.10
CA VAL A 37 8.45 9.67 3.32
C VAL A 37 8.87 10.71 2.27
N PHE A 38 8.53 10.48 1.00
CA PHE A 38 8.90 11.38 -0.09
C PHE A 38 8.14 12.73 -0.05
N PRO A 39 6.79 12.76 0.10
CA PRO A 39 6.05 14.00 0.37
C PRO A 39 6.55 14.77 1.58
N LEU A 40 6.86 14.08 2.69
CA LEU A 40 7.36 14.72 3.90
C LEU A 40 8.73 15.35 3.67
N TYR A 41 9.61 14.66 2.95
CA TYR A 41 10.91 15.19 2.56
C TYR A 41 10.74 16.44 1.69
N LEU A 42 9.87 16.41 0.69
CA LEU A 42 9.63 17.53 -0.21
C LEU A 42 9.00 18.72 0.53
N LEU A 43 8.02 18.47 1.40
CA LEU A 43 7.45 19.50 2.25
C LEU A 43 8.53 20.16 3.14
N ALA A 44 9.44 19.36 3.70
CA ALA A 44 10.51 19.85 4.55
C ALA A 44 11.54 20.69 3.79
N THR A 45 11.89 20.33 2.55
CA THR A 45 12.82 21.13 1.74
C THR A 45 12.22 22.46 1.34
N HIS A 46 10.93 22.51 0.99
CA HIS A 46 10.23 23.76 0.72
C HIS A 46 10.09 24.63 1.98
N TRP A 47 9.83 24.00 3.14
CA TRP A 47 9.74 24.70 4.42
C TRP A 47 11.05 25.37 4.83
N VAL A 48 12.17 24.62 4.76
CA VAL A 48 13.50 25.11 5.13
C VAL A 48 14.04 26.07 4.06
N GLY A 49 13.86 25.76 2.78
CA GLY A 49 14.32 26.58 1.66
C GLY A 49 13.56 27.90 1.52
N GLY A 50 12.28 27.94 1.91
CA GLY A 50 11.45 29.15 1.97
C GLY A 50 11.71 30.04 3.19
N GLY A 51 12.72 29.73 4.00
CA GLY A 51 13.14 30.55 5.14
C GLY A 51 12.16 30.55 6.31
N CYS A 52 11.31 29.52 6.45
CA CYS A 52 10.31 29.39 7.52
C CYS A 52 9.31 30.57 7.64
N ALA A 53 9.25 31.46 6.64
CA ALA A 53 8.42 32.66 6.70
C ALA A 53 6.95 32.40 6.33
N GLY A 54 6.67 31.30 5.63
CA GLY A 54 5.33 30.88 5.26
C GLY A 54 4.78 29.80 6.20
N GLY A 55 3.51 29.93 6.58
CA GLY A 55 2.81 28.89 7.34
C GLY A 55 2.55 27.63 6.51
N LEU A 56 2.14 26.53 7.17
CA LEU A 56 1.96 25.20 6.56
C LEU A 56 1.05 25.22 5.31
N GLY A 57 0.06 26.11 5.28
CA GLY A 57 -0.81 26.32 4.12
C GLY A 57 -0.12 26.95 2.91
N GLN A 58 0.84 27.86 3.10
CA GLN A 58 1.60 28.45 1.99
C GLN A 58 2.55 27.44 1.37
N THR A 59 3.28 26.67 2.19
CA THR A 59 4.18 25.60 1.72
C THR A 59 3.40 24.51 0.98
N LEU A 60 2.24 24.09 1.49
CA LEU A 60 1.36 23.17 0.76
C LEU A 60 0.87 23.77 -0.57
N GLY A 61 0.51 25.05 -0.58
CA GLY A 61 0.10 25.75 -1.80
C GLY A 61 1.19 25.82 -2.87
N GLU A 62 2.45 25.98 -2.47
CA GLU A 62 3.61 25.95 -3.36
C GLU A 62 3.88 24.55 -3.90
N VAL A 63 3.82 23.52 -3.05
CA VAL A 63 3.97 22.11 -3.47
C VAL A 63 2.86 21.72 -4.45
N LEU A 64 1.61 22.13 -4.21
CA LEU A 64 0.48 21.85 -5.12
C LEU A 64 0.57 22.60 -6.46
N ARG A 65 1.34 23.69 -6.52
CA ARG A 65 1.62 24.41 -7.77
C ARG A 65 2.72 23.73 -8.59
N ASP A 66 3.58 22.96 -7.94
CA ASP A 66 4.61 22.18 -8.62
C ASP A 66 4.03 20.87 -9.15
N GLY A 67 4.37 20.54 -10.40
CA GLY A 67 3.91 19.28 -11.02
C GLY A 67 4.41 18.06 -10.26
N TRP A 68 5.59 18.16 -9.64
CA TRP A 68 6.15 17.08 -8.83
C TRP A 68 5.45 16.91 -7.49
N GLY A 69 4.80 17.95 -6.98
CA GLY A 69 4.00 17.88 -5.75
C GLY A 69 2.83 16.91 -5.89
N TRP A 70 2.12 16.94 -7.03
CA TRP A 70 1.03 15.99 -7.30
C TRP A 70 1.49 14.54 -7.35
N VAL A 71 2.64 14.29 -7.98
CA VAL A 71 3.23 12.94 -8.03
C VAL A 71 3.61 12.47 -6.63
N SER A 72 4.20 13.34 -5.82
CA SER A 72 4.53 13.01 -4.44
C SER A 72 3.27 12.66 -3.63
N LEU A 73 2.21 13.45 -3.70
CA LEU A 73 0.96 13.22 -2.97
C LEU A 73 0.21 11.96 -3.41
N ALA A 74 0.36 11.55 -4.67
CA ALA A 74 -0.19 10.30 -5.16
C ALA A 74 0.57 9.07 -4.63
N LEU A 75 1.86 9.21 -4.31
CA LEU A 75 2.73 8.11 -3.94
C LEU A 75 2.27 7.32 -2.68
N PRO A 76 1.86 7.95 -1.56
CA PRO A 76 1.28 7.25 -0.41
C PRO A 76 0.05 6.42 -0.77
N ILE A 77 -0.80 6.95 -1.65
CA ILE A 77 -2.06 6.28 -2.05
C ILE A 77 -1.73 5.06 -2.91
N VAL A 78 -0.84 5.22 -3.90
CA VAL A 78 -0.43 4.14 -4.80
C VAL A 78 0.30 3.04 -4.04
N LEU A 79 1.25 3.39 -3.16
CA LEU A 79 1.96 2.42 -2.34
C LEU A 79 1.06 1.76 -1.30
N GLY A 80 0.15 2.51 -0.66
CA GLY A 80 -0.88 1.95 0.21
C GLY A 80 -1.72 0.88 -0.49
N ALA A 81 -2.19 1.16 -1.71
CA ALA A 81 -2.94 0.20 -2.52
C ALA A 81 -2.10 -1.02 -2.93
N LEU A 82 -0.85 -0.82 -3.36
CA LEU A 82 0.04 -1.91 -3.77
C LEU A 82 0.40 -2.83 -2.61
N TYR A 83 0.80 -2.29 -1.47
CA TYR A 83 1.12 -3.07 -0.28
C TYR A 83 -0.13 -3.71 0.32
N GLY A 84 -1.26 -3.01 0.29
CA GLY A 84 -2.56 -3.61 0.58
C GLY A 84 -2.81 -4.84 -0.29
N ALA A 85 -2.64 -4.72 -1.61
CA ALA A 85 -2.88 -5.82 -2.53
C ALA A 85 -1.94 -7.01 -2.25
N MET A 86 -0.67 -6.74 -1.95
CA MET A 86 0.28 -7.77 -1.52
C MET A 86 -0.16 -8.47 -0.23
N GLY A 87 -0.65 -7.73 0.77
CA GLY A 87 -1.20 -8.30 2.00
C GLY A 87 -2.40 -9.22 1.75
N THR A 88 -3.29 -8.83 0.84
CA THR A 88 -4.44 -9.66 0.45
C THR A 88 -4.03 -10.90 -0.32
N VAL A 89 -3.08 -10.80 -1.27
CA VAL A 89 -2.55 -11.98 -1.98
C VAL A 89 -1.85 -12.93 -1.02
N ARG A 90 -1.15 -12.42 -0.01
CA ARG A 90 -0.53 -13.24 1.03
C ARG A 90 -1.58 -14.01 1.82
N LYS A 91 -2.61 -13.30 2.30
CA LYS A 91 -3.72 -13.93 3.02
C LYS A 91 -4.39 -15.04 2.20
N ASP A 92 -4.68 -14.78 0.92
CA ASP A 92 -5.27 -15.78 0.02
C ASP A 92 -4.40 -17.03 -0.14
N LYS A 93 -3.08 -16.90 -0.05
CA LYS A 93 -2.16 -18.05 -0.10
C LYS A 93 -2.15 -18.80 1.22
N ASP A 94 -2.14 -18.09 2.34
CA ASP A 94 -2.18 -18.68 3.67
C ASP A 94 -3.50 -19.47 3.86
N ASP A 95 -4.64 -18.89 3.47
CA ASP A 95 -5.96 -19.56 3.54
C ASP A 95 -6.00 -20.87 2.72
N ARG A 96 -5.35 -20.90 1.55
CA ARG A 96 -5.26 -22.11 0.71
C ARG A 96 -4.36 -23.19 1.30
N ILE A 97 -3.30 -22.78 2.00
CA ILE A 97 -2.40 -23.71 2.69
C ILE A 97 -3.15 -24.36 3.84
N ASP A 98 -3.87 -23.59 4.65
CA ASP A 98 -4.67 -24.08 5.76
C ASP A 98 -5.80 -25.02 5.28
N GLU A 99 -6.46 -24.69 4.16
CA GLU A 99 -7.44 -25.57 3.52
C GLU A 99 -6.81 -26.91 3.11
N SER A 100 -5.61 -26.88 2.54
CA SER A 100 -4.87 -28.09 2.14
C SER A 100 -4.48 -28.95 3.34
N PHE A 101 -4.12 -28.34 4.48
CA PHE A 101 -3.83 -29.06 5.72
C PHE A 101 -5.07 -29.73 6.30
N ARG A 102 -6.21 -29.03 6.32
CA ARG A 102 -7.49 -29.59 6.78
C ARG A 102 -7.94 -30.76 5.93
N ASP A 103 -7.77 -30.69 4.61
CA ASP A 103 -8.07 -31.78 3.69
C ASP A 103 -7.18 -33.01 3.94
N LEU A 104 -5.90 -32.79 4.27
CA LEU A 104 -4.98 -33.88 4.63
C LEU A 104 -5.38 -34.55 5.95
N GLU A 105 -5.70 -33.75 6.97
CA GLU A 105 -6.12 -34.22 8.28
C GLU A 105 -7.42 -35.03 8.19
N ALA A 106 -8.40 -34.55 7.42
CA ALA A 106 -9.64 -35.29 7.17
C ALA A 106 -9.37 -36.67 6.53
N LYS A 107 -8.49 -36.74 5.51
CA LYS A 107 -8.14 -38.01 4.86
C LYS A 107 -7.35 -38.98 5.73
N LEU A 108 -6.58 -38.46 6.68
CA LEU A 108 -5.83 -39.26 7.66
C LEU A 108 -6.74 -39.82 8.76
N ASN A 109 -7.77 -39.07 9.15
CA ASN A 109 -8.70 -39.46 10.21
C ASN A 109 -9.82 -40.41 9.73
N ASP A 110 -10.04 -40.51 8.41
CA ASP A 110 -11.00 -41.42 7.77
C ASP A 110 -10.41 -42.81 7.47
N ARG A 111 -9.17 -43.09 7.94
CA ARG A 111 -8.47 -44.39 7.86
C ARG A 111 -8.27 -45.00 9.23
#